data_AF-A0A523CWJ3-F1
#
_entry.id   AF-A0A523CWJ3-F1
#
_cell.length_a   1.000
_cell.length_b   1.000
_cell.length_c   1.000
_cell.angle_alpha   90.00
_cell.angle_beta   90.00
_cell.angle_gamma   90.00
#
_symmetry.space_group_name_H-M   'P 1'
#
loop_
_entity.id
_entity.type
_entity.pdbx_description
1 polymer ?
#
loop_
_entity_poly.entity_id
_entity_poly.type
_entity_poly.pdbx_seq_one_letter_code
_entity_poly.pdbx_strand_id
1 'polypeptide(L)'
;LLHSPVSLAVGLGVARLLRTRWRDFSNWMHWCLMACLLHSLVDIVTHHNDGPVLFWPLNWHYRFPSPISYWDNAHFGRQVGIFEWILDLSLVGYLIFHWRRSKV
;
A
#
# COMPACT_ATOMS: atom_id res chain seq x y z
N LEU A 1 13.02 0.21 2.08
CA LEU A 1 13.10 1.68 1.89
C LEU A 1 11.74 2.25 1.57
N LEU A 2 11.14 1.96 0.40
CA LEU A 2 9.82 2.47 -0.02
C LEU A 2 8.59 2.01 0.81
N HIS A 3 8.82 1.41 1.97
CA HIS A 3 7.77 0.98 2.90
C HIS A 3 7.92 1.65 4.26
N SER A 4 8.93 2.49 4.49
CA SER A 4 9.02 3.27 5.73
C SER A 4 8.31 4.61 5.54
N PRO A 5 7.25 4.93 6.31
CA PRO A 5 6.54 6.21 6.21
C PRO A 5 7.47 7.41 6.39
N VAL A 6 8.46 7.31 7.28
CA VAL A 6 9.44 8.38 7.50
C VAL A 6 10.25 8.65 6.23
N SER A 7 10.81 7.60 5.62
CA SER A 7 11.60 7.77 4.38
C SER A 7 10.77 8.28 3.21
N LEU A 8 9.52 7.86 3.11
CA LEU A 8 8.58 8.30 2.07
C LEU A 8 8.22 9.77 2.26
N ALA A 9 7.94 10.20 3.50
CA ALA A 9 7.69 11.61 3.82
C ALA A 9 8.90 12.50 3.48
N VAL A 10 10.12 12.06 3.79
CA VAL A 10 11.35 12.76 3.40
C VAL A 10 11.48 12.83 1.89
N GLY A 11 11.27 11.72 1.17
CA GLY A 11 11.32 11.67 -0.28
C GLY A 11 10.30 12.62 -0.94
N LEU A 12 9.10 12.74 -0.38
CA LEU A 12 8.07 13.68 -0.82
C LEU A 12 8.49 15.14 -0.62
N GLY A 13 9.16 15.45 0.49
CA GLY A 13 9.78 16.75 0.73
C GLY A 13 10.82 17.08 -0.33
N VAL A 14 11.73 16.15 -0.62
CA VAL A 14 12.77 16.31 -1.66
C VAL A 14 12.14 16.48 -3.04
N ALA A 15 11.15 15.66 -3.40
CA ALA A 15 10.44 15.78 -4.67
C ALA A 15 9.83 17.18 -4.83
N ARG A 16 9.23 17.73 -3.76
CA ARG A 16 8.64 19.07 -3.76
C ARG A 16 9.69 20.18 -3.94
N LEU A 17 10.87 20.04 -3.35
CA LEU A 17 11.98 20.99 -3.51
C LEU A 17 12.55 20.96 -4.94
N LEU A 18 12.66 19.78 -5.55
CA LEU A 18 13.18 19.62 -6.92
C LEU A 18 12.18 20.09 -8.00
N ARG A 19 10.92 20.33 -7.64
CA ARG A 19 9.84 20.71 -8.57
C ARG A 19 10.13 21.99 -9.34
N THR A 20 10.88 22.92 -8.75
CA THR A 20 11.23 24.20 -9.38
C THR A 20 12.22 24.05 -10.54
N ARG A 21 13.00 22.97 -10.57
CA ARG A 21 14.08 22.75 -11.55
C ARG A 21 13.81 21.57 -12.48
N TRP A 22 13.09 20.55 -12.02
CA TRP A 22 12.79 19.30 -12.76
C TRP A 22 11.30 18.94 -12.61
N ARG A 23 10.41 19.79 -13.15
CA ARG A 23 8.97 19.74 -12.87
C ARG A 23 8.33 18.38 -13.19
N ASP A 24 8.54 17.84 -14.38
CA ASP A 24 7.81 16.65 -14.83
C ASP A 24 8.29 15.39 -14.10
N PHE A 25 9.60 15.22 -13.94
CA PHE A 25 10.18 14.14 -13.14
C PHE A 25 9.77 14.23 -11.67
N SER A 26 9.77 15.42 -11.08
CA SER A 26 9.32 15.67 -9.70
C SER A 26 7.84 15.30 -9.51
N ASN A 27 6.97 15.68 -10.45
CA ASN A 27 5.55 15.33 -10.38
C ASN A 27 5.34 13.81 -10.46
N TRP A 28 6.05 13.11 -11.35
CA TRP A 28 5.99 11.65 -11.44
C TRP A 28 6.43 10.99 -10.12
N MET A 29 7.58 11.43 -9.58
CA MET A 29 8.12 10.92 -8.32
C MET A 29 7.17 11.18 -7.15
N HIS A 30 6.55 12.35 -7.11
CA HIS A 30 5.58 12.72 -6.08
C HIS A 30 4.40 11.73 -6.04
N TRP A 31 3.79 11.44 -7.19
CA TRP A 31 2.67 10.49 -7.25
C TRP A 31 3.08 9.06 -6.92
N CYS A 32 4.26 8.63 -7.40
CA CYS A 32 4.82 7.33 -7.06
C CYS A 32 5.02 7.19 -5.53
N LEU A 33 5.65 8.18 -4.90
CA LEU A 33 5.89 8.18 -3.45
C LEU A 33 4.59 8.31 -2.64
N MET A 34 3.59 9.04 -3.14
CA MET A 34 2.27 9.09 -2.50
C MET A 34 1.56 7.74 -2.56
N ALA A 35 1.66 7.02 -3.67
CA ALA A 35 1.15 5.66 -3.78
C ALA A 35 1.86 4.71 -2.80
N CYS A 36 3.19 4.77 -2.72
CA CYS A 36 3.96 4.00 -1.74
C CYS A 36 3.59 4.36 -0.30
N LEU A 37 3.33 5.64 0.00
CA LEU A 37 2.95 6.08 1.34
C LEU A 37 1.57 5.54 1.71
N LEU A 38 0.60 5.68 0.81
CA LEU A 38 -0.74 5.13 1.03
C LEU A 38 -0.69 3.62 1.25
N HIS A 39 0.07 2.90 0.41
CA HIS A 39 0.27 1.46 0.56
C HIS A 39 0.88 1.13 1.92
N SER A 40 2.00 1.78 2.28
CA SER A 40 2.66 1.60 3.56
C SER A 40 1.74 1.89 4.75
N LEU A 41 0.86 2.89 4.67
CA LEU A 41 -0.12 3.17 5.73
C LEU A 41 -1.14 2.05 5.91
N VAL A 42 -1.58 1.41 4.81
CA VAL A 42 -2.45 0.23 4.88
C VAL A 42 -1.68 -0.93 5.50
N ASP A 43 -0.44 -1.18 5.07
CA ASP A 43 0.38 -2.28 5.59
C ASP A 43 0.60 -2.21 7.11
N ILE A 44 0.69 -0.99 7.68
CA ILE A 44 0.80 -0.80 9.13
C ILE A 44 -0.36 -1.46 9.87
N VAL A 45 -1.58 -1.36 9.33
CA VAL A 45 -2.77 -1.88 10.00
C VAL A 45 -3.18 -3.28 9.54
N THR A 46 -2.52 -3.83 8.51
CA THR A 46 -2.84 -5.16 7.96
C THR A 46 -1.71 -6.18 8.08
N HIS A 47 -0.60 -5.83 8.71
CA HIS A 47 0.48 -6.75 9.06
C HIS A 47 0.80 -6.74 10.54
N HIS A 48 1.04 -7.92 11.10
CA HIS A 48 1.40 -8.07 12.52
C HIS A 48 2.92 -8.08 12.71
N ASN A 49 3.62 -9.09 12.17
CA ASN A 49 5.06 -9.29 12.38
C ASN A 49 5.92 -8.87 11.18
N ASP A 50 5.32 -8.84 10.01
CA ASP A 50 5.96 -8.63 8.71
C ASP A 50 5.69 -7.23 8.13
N GLY A 51 5.12 -6.34 8.94
CA GLY A 51 4.80 -4.97 8.55
C GLY A 51 6.02 -4.07 8.32
N PRO A 52 5.77 -2.84 7.84
CA PRO A 52 6.81 -1.89 7.51
C PRO A 52 7.63 -1.45 8.73
N VAL A 53 8.93 -1.27 8.52
CA VAL A 53 9.80 -0.59 9.50
C VAL A 53 9.46 0.89 9.51
N LEU A 54 8.80 1.36 10.56
CA LEU A 54 8.18 2.67 10.55
C LEU A 54 9.18 3.81 10.45
N PHE A 55 10.22 3.76 11.28
CA PHE A 55 11.12 4.89 11.50
C PHE A 55 12.48 4.75 10.81
N TRP A 56 12.61 3.92 9.79
CA TRP A 56 13.87 3.85 9.03
C TRP A 56 14.21 5.25 8.45
N PRO A 57 15.48 5.72 8.53
CA PRO A 57 16.69 5.06 9.04
C PRO A 57 16.99 5.28 10.53
N LEU A 58 16.12 5.99 11.27
CA LEU A 58 16.30 6.28 12.70
C LEU A 58 16.15 5.03 13.58
N ASN A 59 15.25 4.12 13.20
CA ASN A 59 15.10 2.81 13.83
C ASN A 59 14.87 1.74 12.76
N TRP A 60 15.66 0.67 12.82
CA TRP A 60 15.68 -0.41 11.82
C TRP A 60 14.79 -1.60 12.17
N HIS A 61 14.22 -1.62 13.38
CA HIS A 61 13.53 -2.78 13.93
C HIS A 61 12.07 -2.51 14.27
N TYR A 62 11.72 -1.27 14.61
CA TYR A 62 10.37 -0.96 15.06
C TYR A 62 9.34 -1.14 13.94
N ARG A 63 8.42 -2.07 14.19
CA ARG A 63 7.24 -2.39 13.38
C ARG A 63 6.04 -2.28 14.31
N PHE A 64 4.91 -1.82 13.80
CA PHE A 64 3.68 -1.80 14.58
C PHE A 64 3.05 -3.20 14.56
N PRO A 65 2.83 -3.84 15.72
CA PRO A 65 2.19 -5.15 15.78
C PRO A 65 0.68 -4.99 15.64
N SER A 66 0.17 -4.94 14.40
CA SER A 66 -1.27 -4.76 14.17
C SER A 66 -2.09 -5.91 14.76
N PRO A 67 -3.20 -5.66 15.47
CA PRO A 67 -4.06 -6.73 15.98
C PRO A 67 -4.73 -7.54 14.86
N ILE A 68 -4.73 -7.02 13.63
CA ILE A 68 -5.32 -7.65 12.44
C ILE A 68 -4.21 -7.82 11.40
N SER A 69 -4.13 -9.00 10.81
CA SER A 69 -3.27 -9.29 9.67
C SER A 69 -4.06 -9.98 8.57
N TYR A 70 -3.86 -9.57 7.32
CA TYR A 70 -4.48 -10.26 6.18
C TYR A 70 -3.78 -11.60 5.85
N TRP A 71 -2.54 -11.77 6.29
CA TRP A 71 -1.72 -12.97 6.01
C TRP A 71 -1.62 -13.91 7.21
N ASP A 72 -1.47 -13.39 8.43
CA ASP A 72 -1.30 -14.22 9.63
C ASP A 72 -2.65 -14.73 10.15
N ASN A 73 -2.83 -16.06 10.11
CA ASN A 73 -4.03 -16.74 10.61
C ASN A 73 -4.27 -16.56 12.12
N ALA A 74 -3.23 -16.31 12.91
CA ALA A 74 -3.38 -15.98 14.34
C ALA A 74 -4.03 -14.60 14.55
N HIS A 75 -4.05 -13.76 13.51
CA HIS A 75 -4.53 -12.39 13.51
C HIS A 75 -5.60 -12.16 12.43
N PHE A 76 -6.56 -13.08 12.28
CA PHE A 76 -7.69 -12.99 11.32
C PHE A 76 -7.35 -13.18 9.82
N GLY A 77 -6.12 -13.60 9.47
CA GLY A 77 -5.71 -13.79 8.07
C GLY A 77 -6.63 -14.72 7.27
N ARG A 78 -7.15 -15.79 7.89
CA ARG A 78 -8.09 -16.70 7.22
C ARG A 78 -9.39 -16.01 6.83
N GLN A 79 -9.93 -15.18 7.72
CA GLN A 79 -11.19 -14.46 7.52
C GLN A 79 -11.02 -13.41 6.43
N VAL A 80 -9.92 -12.65 6.48
CA VAL A 80 -9.60 -11.66 5.45
C VAL A 80 -9.40 -12.35 4.11
N GLY A 81 -8.62 -13.44 4.06
CA GLY A 81 -8.43 -14.20 2.83
C GLY A 81 -9.75 -14.68 2.22
N ILE A 82 -10.64 -15.29 3.00
CA ILE A 82 -11.97 -15.72 2.49
C ILE A 82 -12.76 -14.52 1.93
N PHE A 83 -12.73 -13.38 2.62
CA PHE A 83 -13.38 -12.17 2.13
C PHE A 83 -12.77 -11.68 0.81
N GLU A 84 -11.45 -11.66 0.69
CA GLU A 84 -10.73 -11.27 -0.54
C GLU A 84 -11.11 -12.20 -1.71
N TRP A 85 -11.12 -13.52 -1.50
CA TRP A 85 -11.55 -14.49 -2.51
C TRP A 85 -12.97 -14.21 -3.02
N ILE A 86 -13.91 -13.94 -2.11
CA ILE A 86 -15.31 -13.64 -2.48
C ILE A 86 -15.39 -12.31 -3.25
N LEU A 87 -14.67 -11.29 -2.79
CA LEU A 87 -14.62 -9.98 -3.43
C LEU A 87 -14.08 -10.08 -4.87
N ASP A 88 -12.93 -10.72 -5.05
CA ASP A 88 -12.28 -10.87 -6.35
C ASP A 88 -13.14 -11.67 -7.34
N LEU A 89 -13.72 -12.79 -6.89
CA LEU A 89 -14.65 -13.57 -7.72
C LEU A 89 -15.87 -12.74 -8.14
N SER A 90 -16.40 -11.90 -7.24
CA SER A 90 -17.55 -11.03 -7.53
C SER A 90 -17.19 -9.94 -8.54
N LEU A 91 -16.02 -9.31 -8.40
CA LEU A 91 -15.53 -8.29 -9.32
C LEU A 91 -15.24 -8.85 -10.71
N VAL A 92 -14.59 -10.02 -10.78
CA VAL A 92 -14.35 -10.72 -12.06
C VAL A 92 -15.68 -11.09 -12.71
N GLY A 93 -16.63 -11.65 -11.95
CA GLY A 93 -17.96 -11.97 -12.45
C GLY A 93 -18.70 -10.74 -13.00
N TYR A 94 -18.66 -9.61 -12.28
CA TYR A 94 -19.22 -8.34 -12.71
C TYR A 94 -18.61 -7.84 -14.03
N LEU A 95 -17.27 -7.86 -14.13
CA LEU A 95 -16.56 -7.43 -15.34
C LEU A 95 -16.89 -8.32 -16.54
N ILE A 96 -16.93 -9.65 -16.35
CA ILE A 96 -17.31 -10.60 -17.41
C ILE A 96 -18.76 -10.36 -17.86
N PHE A 97 -19.69 -10.22 -16.92
CA PHE A 97 -21.09 -9.95 -17.23
C PHE A 97 -21.25 -8.67 -18.06
N HIS A 98 -20.60 -7.58 -17.63
CA HIS A 98 -20.64 -6.31 -18.33
C HIS A 98 -19.98 -6.38 -19.71
N TRP A 99 -18.83 -7.05 -19.82
CA TRP A 99 -18.15 -7.28 -21.09
C TRP A 99 -19.04 -8.02 -22.08
N ARG A 100 -19.73 -9.10 -21.65
CA ARG A 100 -20.66 -9.84 -22.51
C ARG A 100 -21.84 -8.99 -22.98
N ARG A 101 -22.37 -8.10 -22.12
CA ARG A 101 -23.47 -7.18 -22.49
C ARG A 101 -23.04 -6.10 -23.48
N SER A 102 -21.79 -5.66 -23.44
CA SER A 102 -21.26 -4.67 -24.39
C SER A 102 -21.00 -5.22 -25.81
N LYS A 103 -21.05 -6.54 -25.98
CA LYS A 103 -20.78 -7.25 -27.24
C LYS A 103 -22.05 -7.75 -27.95
N VAL A 104 -23.22 -7.58 -27.32
CA VAL A 104 -24.56 -7.89 -27.86
C VAL A 104 -25.21 -6.58 -28.27
#